data_AF-A0A9N9XN68-F1
#
_entry.id   AF-A0A9N9XN68-F1
#
_cell.length_a   1.000
_cell.length_b   1.000
_cell.length_c   1.000
_cell.angle_alpha   90.00
_cell.angle_beta   90.00
_cell.angle_gamma   90.00
#
_symmetry.space_group_name_H-M   'P 1'
#
loop_
_entity.id
_entity.type
_entity.pdbx_description
1 polymer ?
#
loop_
_entity_poly.entity_id
_entity_poly.type
_entity_poly.pdbx_seq_one_letter_code
_entity_poly.pdbx_strand_id
1 'polypeptide(L)'
;MPQWNAMAKETFGKDTEDIQTIEKHIPVLLANLMLGFHYSQPLTPNIIPVGGLHIRSPKGLPEDLQEIYNEAENGVVYFSLGTNIRTNELDVEKIEMFKETFGRLNVTVIWKIDFQLKDCPENVYLQQFLPQNEILAHPKTRAFISHCGGLSTMESVHHGVPVIGMPFIVDQHFLGTLIEKRELGVILEYETLTADVFYEAIQKVLNNEMRKEKRQGGTQTMAPDSEYEWSLDTTALLSLDYICLKILNYTVVVRRRNAPPLHRTRRLEVAS
;
A
#
# COMPACT_ATOMS: atom_id res chain seq x y z
N MET A 1 26.01 5.10 -3.45
CA MET A 1 24.95 6.03 -3.92
C MET A 1 25.48 7.47 -4.07
N PRO A 2 26.40 7.76 -5.01
CA PRO A 2 27.04 9.09 -5.10
C PRO A 2 26.06 10.23 -5.40
N GLN A 3 25.05 9.95 -6.22
CA GLN A 3 24.03 10.91 -6.66
C GLN A 3 23.18 11.41 -5.47
N TRP A 4 22.84 10.50 -4.56
CA TRP A 4 22.05 10.81 -3.37
C TRP A 4 22.85 11.62 -2.35
N ASN A 5 24.13 11.32 -2.15
CA ASN A 5 25.02 12.13 -1.30
C ASN A 5 25.16 13.57 -1.83
N ALA A 6 25.25 13.74 -3.16
CA ALA A 6 25.28 15.06 -3.78
C ALA A 6 23.99 15.84 -3.52
N MET A 7 22.83 15.20 -3.74
CA MET A 7 21.52 15.80 -3.49
C MET A 7 21.31 16.17 -2.02
N ALA A 8 21.74 15.32 -1.08
CA ALA A 8 21.68 15.60 0.35
C ALA A 8 22.53 16.81 0.74
N LYS A 9 23.75 16.91 0.20
CA LYS A 9 24.65 18.05 0.46
C LYS A 9 24.16 19.35 -0.18
N GLU A 10 23.52 19.27 -1.34
CA GLU A 10 22.88 20.42 -1.98
C GLU A 10 21.68 20.91 -1.17
N THR A 11 20.84 20.01 -0.69
CA THR A 11 19.58 20.34 0.01
C THR A 11 19.81 20.77 1.46
N PHE A 12 20.70 20.08 2.19
CA PHE A 12 20.88 20.23 3.63
C PHE A 12 22.23 20.88 4.02
N GLY A 13 23.08 21.19 3.04
CA GLY A 13 24.37 21.88 3.21
C GLY A 13 25.58 20.96 3.00
N LYS A 14 26.69 21.54 2.56
CA LYS A 14 27.92 20.81 2.19
C LYS A 14 28.52 19.96 3.31
N ASP A 15 28.27 20.35 4.56
CA ASP A 15 28.72 19.64 5.76
C ASP A 15 27.84 18.43 6.13
N THR A 16 26.78 18.16 5.36
CA THR A 16 25.94 16.98 5.54
C THR A 16 26.76 15.71 5.32
N GLU A 17 26.74 14.82 6.31
CA GLU A 17 27.38 13.51 6.22
C GLU A 17 26.84 12.70 5.03
N ASP A 18 27.66 11.77 4.53
CA ASP A 18 27.20 10.84 3.51
C ASP A 18 26.05 9.97 4.05
N ILE A 19 25.08 9.68 3.19
CA ILE A 19 23.85 8.98 3.55
C ILE A 19 24.14 7.63 4.23
N GLN A 20 25.16 6.91 3.75
CA GLN A 20 25.60 5.64 4.32
C GLN A 20 26.10 5.77 5.77
N THR A 21 26.66 6.92 6.14
CA THR A 21 27.06 7.22 7.51
C THR A 21 25.85 7.54 8.37
N ILE A 22 24.89 8.29 7.82
CA ILE A 22 23.63 8.62 8.51
C ILE A 22 22.82 7.34 8.79
N GLU A 23 22.73 6.43 7.82
CA GLU A 23 22.03 5.13 7.95
C GLU A 23 22.54 4.28 9.11
N LYS A 24 23.86 4.30 9.37
CA LYS A 24 24.49 3.56 10.46
C LYS A 24 24.18 4.12 11.86
N HIS A 25 23.69 5.35 11.95
CA HIS A 25 23.47 6.05 13.21
C HIS A 25 22.01 6.46 13.43
N ILE A 26 21.05 5.79 12.78
CA ILE A 26 19.62 6.08 12.95
C ILE A 26 19.19 5.74 14.39
N PRO A 27 18.86 6.75 15.23
CA PRO A 27 18.54 6.51 16.64
C PRO A 27 17.13 5.96 16.84
N VAL A 28 16.21 6.28 15.92
CA VAL A 28 14.83 5.80 15.85
C VAL A 28 14.41 5.68 14.39
N LEU A 29 13.82 4.55 14.01
CA LEU A 29 13.21 4.30 12.71
C LEU A 29 11.71 4.08 12.86
N LEU A 30 10.90 4.95 12.28
CA LEU A 30 9.46 4.74 12.17
C LEU A 30 9.19 3.89 10.94
N ALA A 31 8.93 2.60 11.14
CA ALA A 31 8.73 1.66 10.05
C ALA A 31 7.25 1.54 9.69
N ASN A 32 6.91 1.62 8.40
CA ASN A 32 5.56 1.41 7.90
C ASN A 32 5.18 -0.08 7.91
N LEU A 33 5.13 -0.64 9.11
CA LEU A 33 4.91 -2.05 9.41
C LEU A 33 3.58 -2.19 10.16
N MET A 34 2.59 -2.78 9.51
CA MET A 34 1.27 -3.06 10.12
C MET A 34 1.35 -4.39 10.88
N LEU A 35 1.39 -4.31 12.22
CA LEU A 35 1.38 -5.47 13.09
C LEU A 35 0.09 -6.29 12.90
N GLY A 36 0.19 -7.61 12.88
CA GLY A 36 -0.92 -8.52 12.56
C GLY A 36 -1.09 -8.80 11.06
N PHE A 37 -0.61 -7.91 10.17
CA PHE A 37 -0.60 -8.13 8.72
C PHE A 37 0.79 -8.31 8.11
N HIS A 38 1.87 -7.91 8.75
CA HIS A 38 3.21 -8.33 8.32
C HIS A 38 3.64 -9.55 9.10
N TYR A 39 4.60 -10.32 8.58
CA TYR A 39 5.17 -11.44 9.33
C TYR A 39 5.77 -10.94 10.64
N SER A 40 5.69 -11.79 11.67
CA SER A 40 6.46 -11.58 12.89
C SER A 40 7.94 -11.56 12.54
N GLN A 41 8.62 -10.52 12.98
CA GLN A 41 10.05 -10.33 12.77
C GLN A 41 10.65 -9.72 14.04
N PRO A 42 11.91 -10.07 14.38
CA PRO A 42 12.60 -9.42 15.48
C PRO A 42 12.79 -7.94 15.16
N LEU A 43 12.31 -7.06 16.05
CA LEU A 43 12.52 -5.62 15.96
C LEU A 43 13.47 -5.19 17.06
N THR A 44 14.48 -4.41 16.70
CA THR A 44 15.32 -3.73 17.69
C THR A 44 14.50 -2.61 18.36
N PRO A 45 14.81 -2.22 19.62
CA PRO A 45 14.00 -1.23 20.35
C PRO A 45 13.89 0.15 19.68
N ASN A 46 14.82 0.49 18.78
CA ASN A 46 14.79 1.73 18.01
C ASN A 46 13.90 1.67 16.76
N ILE A 47 13.37 0.51 16.37
CA ILE A 47 12.42 0.38 15.25
C ILE A 47 11.01 0.39 15.83
N ILE A 48 10.24 1.42 15.51
CA ILE A 48 8.87 1.61 15.98
C ILE A 48 7.92 1.34 14.81
N PRO A 49 7.11 0.26 14.85
CA PRO A 49 6.07 0.00 13.86
C PRO A 49 4.99 1.08 13.92
N VAL A 50 4.72 1.70 12.78
CA VAL A 50 3.70 2.74 12.61
C VAL A 50 2.85 2.49 11.36
N GLY A 51 2.68 1.21 10.98
CA GLY A 51 1.86 0.85 9.82
C GLY A 51 0.42 1.35 9.94
N GLY A 52 -0.09 1.94 8.87
CA GLY A 52 -1.46 2.46 8.82
C GLY A 52 -1.63 3.92 9.26
N LEU A 53 -0.55 4.67 9.56
CA LEU A 53 -0.64 6.10 9.89
C LEU A 53 -1.32 6.97 8.81
N HIS A 54 -1.29 6.52 7.56
CA HIS A 54 -1.95 7.20 6.44
C HIS A 54 -3.47 7.00 6.43
N ILE A 55 -3.97 5.96 7.10
CA ILE A 55 -5.38 5.59 7.15
C ILE A 55 -6.07 6.53 8.15
N ARG A 56 -6.88 7.44 7.63
CA ARG A 56 -7.63 8.41 8.44
C ARG A 56 -9.05 7.90 8.71
N SER A 57 -9.67 8.40 9.77
CA SER A 57 -11.11 8.21 9.97
C SER A 57 -11.86 8.70 8.74
N PRO A 58 -12.68 7.86 8.09
CA PRO A 58 -13.38 8.23 6.86
C PRO A 58 -14.36 9.36 7.15
N LYS A 59 -14.45 10.33 6.24
CA LYS A 59 -15.32 11.52 6.37
C LYS A 59 -16.65 11.39 5.61
N GLY A 60 -16.93 10.21 5.07
CA GLY A 60 -18.03 9.97 4.13
C GLY A 60 -17.58 10.12 2.67
N LEU A 61 -18.42 9.66 1.76
CA LEU A 61 -18.17 9.78 0.33
C LEU A 61 -18.60 11.18 -0.18
N PRO A 62 -17.92 11.73 -1.20
CA PRO A 62 -18.44 12.82 -2.02
C PRO A 62 -19.83 12.50 -2.59
N GLU A 63 -20.61 13.55 -2.91
CA GLU A 63 -22.02 13.43 -3.32
C GLU A 63 -22.21 12.56 -4.58
N ASP A 64 -21.36 12.75 -5.60
CA ASP A 64 -21.36 11.96 -6.84
C ASP A 64 -21.16 10.46 -6.57
N LEU A 65 -20.23 10.11 -5.69
CA LEU A 65 -20.03 8.72 -5.28
C LEU A 65 -21.18 8.23 -4.39
N GLN A 66 -21.71 9.08 -3.51
CA GLN A 66 -22.80 8.70 -2.62
C GLN A 66 -24.05 8.28 -3.40
N GLU A 67 -24.38 8.97 -4.50
CA GLU A 67 -25.47 8.60 -5.40
C GLU A 67 -25.26 7.21 -6.01
N ILE A 68 -24.07 6.94 -6.56
CA ILE A 68 -23.70 5.62 -7.10
C ILE A 68 -23.84 4.54 -6.02
N TYR A 69 -23.37 4.81 -4.81
CA TYR A 69 -23.48 3.87 -3.70
C TYR A 69 -24.91 3.68 -3.23
N ASN A 70 -25.79 4.67 -3.36
CA ASN A 70 -27.21 4.50 -3.02
C ASN A 70 -27.88 3.52 -3.98
N GLU A 71 -27.58 3.62 -5.28
CA GLU A 71 -28.11 2.76 -6.36
C GLU A 71 -27.47 1.36 -6.40
N ALA A 72 -26.26 1.19 -5.85
CA ALA A 72 -25.56 -0.10 -5.81
C ALA A 72 -26.21 -1.09 -4.82
N GLU A 73 -27.32 -1.73 -5.20
CA GLU A 73 -28.06 -2.69 -4.36
C GLU A 73 -27.22 -3.92 -3.99
N ASN A 74 -26.50 -4.47 -4.97
CA ASN A 74 -25.67 -5.68 -4.80
C ASN A 74 -24.25 -5.37 -4.29
N GLY A 75 -24.00 -4.11 -3.90
CA GLY A 75 -22.72 -3.61 -3.44
C GLY A 75 -21.78 -3.18 -4.56
N VAL A 76 -20.57 -2.81 -4.16
CA VAL A 76 -19.55 -2.19 -5.01
C VAL A 76 -18.27 -3.02 -5.01
N VAL A 77 -17.70 -3.20 -6.19
CA VAL A 77 -16.31 -3.64 -6.37
C VAL A 77 -15.49 -2.40 -6.75
N TYR A 78 -14.44 -2.14 -6.00
CA TYR A 78 -13.51 -1.06 -6.31
C TYR A 78 -12.31 -1.61 -7.09
N PHE A 79 -11.94 -0.99 -8.20
CA PHE A 79 -10.78 -1.38 -9.01
C PHE A 79 -9.77 -0.24 -9.11
N SER A 80 -8.54 -0.49 -8.63
CA SER A 80 -7.41 0.43 -8.78
C SER A 80 -6.07 -0.27 -8.83
N LEU A 81 -5.28 0.03 -9.88
CA LEU A 81 -3.89 -0.42 -10.01
C LEU A 81 -2.87 0.59 -9.44
N GLY A 82 -3.32 1.52 -8.59
CA GLY A 82 -2.47 2.52 -7.97
C GLY A 82 -2.07 3.65 -8.92
N THR A 83 -0.90 4.23 -8.69
CA THR A 83 -0.32 5.31 -9.53
C THR A 83 0.93 4.87 -10.28
N ASN A 84 1.49 3.70 -9.94
CA ASN A 84 2.68 3.15 -10.55
C ASN A 84 2.36 2.37 -11.84
N ILE A 85 1.14 1.86 -11.95
CA ILE A 85 0.63 1.22 -13.16
C ILE A 85 -0.26 2.24 -13.88
N ARG A 86 0.18 2.62 -15.08
CA ARG A 86 -0.54 3.56 -15.94
C ARG A 86 -1.57 2.79 -16.74
N THR A 87 -2.84 3.09 -16.53
CA THR A 87 -3.92 2.30 -17.13
C THR A 87 -4.03 2.52 -18.63
N ASN A 88 -3.58 3.67 -19.13
CA ASN A 88 -3.49 4.00 -20.55
C ASN A 88 -2.36 3.26 -21.29
N GLU A 89 -1.44 2.61 -20.57
CA GLU A 89 -0.35 1.79 -21.12
C GLU A 89 -0.68 0.30 -21.08
N LEU A 90 -1.88 -0.08 -20.63
CA LEU A 90 -2.35 -1.48 -20.70
C LEU A 90 -2.77 -1.85 -22.12
N ASP A 91 -2.54 -3.10 -22.49
CA ASP A 91 -2.95 -3.65 -23.78
C ASP A 91 -4.47 -3.53 -23.98
N VAL A 92 -4.88 -3.23 -25.21
CA VAL A 92 -6.29 -3.07 -25.57
C VAL A 92 -7.07 -4.35 -25.25
N GLU A 93 -6.46 -5.51 -25.50
CA GLU A 93 -7.02 -6.82 -25.18
C GLU A 93 -7.33 -6.96 -23.69
N LYS A 94 -6.49 -6.41 -22.80
CA LYS A 94 -6.69 -6.45 -21.35
C LYS A 94 -7.80 -5.49 -20.92
N ILE A 95 -7.87 -4.30 -21.52
CA ILE A 95 -8.96 -3.35 -21.29
C ILE A 95 -10.31 -3.95 -21.71
N GLU A 96 -10.40 -4.58 -22.88
CA GLU A 96 -11.62 -5.24 -23.34
C GLU A 96 -11.97 -6.45 -22.46
N MET A 97 -10.98 -7.24 -22.04
CA MET A 97 -11.19 -8.33 -21.08
C MET A 97 -11.78 -7.83 -19.75
N PHE A 98 -11.28 -6.71 -19.22
CA PHE A 98 -11.84 -6.08 -18.02
C PHE A 98 -13.28 -5.60 -18.23
N LYS A 99 -13.56 -4.92 -19.35
CA LYS A 99 -14.93 -4.47 -19.70
C LYS A 99 -15.89 -5.66 -19.81
N GLU A 100 -15.49 -6.71 -20.52
CA GLU A 100 -16.28 -7.94 -20.66
C GLU A 100 -16.58 -8.55 -19.29
N THR A 101 -15.54 -8.71 -18.46
CA THR A 101 -15.67 -9.28 -17.11
C THR A 101 -16.62 -8.44 -16.26
N PHE A 102 -16.44 -7.12 -16.22
CA PHE A 102 -17.26 -6.24 -15.39
C PHE A 102 -18.71 -6.17 -15.86
N GLY A 103 -18.96 -6.22 -17.17
CA GLY A 103 -20.32 -6.27 -17.71
C GLY A 103 -21.08 -7.55 -17.36
N ARG A 104 -20.38 -8.65 -17.03
CA ARG A 104 -20.98 -9.90 -16.53
C ARG A 104 -21.35 -9.84 -15.05
N LEU A 105 -20.88 -8.84 -14.30
CA LEU A 105 -21.11 -8.76 -12.86
C LEU A 105 -22.43 -8.07 -12.55
N ASN A 106 -23.19 -8.65 -11.61
CA ASN A 106 -24.38 -8.02 -11.05
C ASN A 106 -24.06 -7.08 -9.87
N VAL A 107 -22.91 -6.41 -9.89
CA VAL A 107 -22.50 -5.43 -8.87
C VAL A 107 -22.00 -4.18 -9.58
N THR A 108 -22.03 -3.05 -8.87
CA THR A 108 -21.46 -1.81 -9.38
C THR A 108 -19.93 -1.88 -9.32
N VAL A 109 -19.24 -1.49 -10.39
CA VAL A 109 -17.78 -1.42 -10.43
C VAL A 109 -17.35 0.04 -10.48
N ILE A 110 -16.58 0.47 -9.49
CA ILE A 110 -15.90 1.78 -9.54
C ILE A 110 -14.47 1.52 -10.01
N TRP A 111 -14.14 2.01 -11.20
CA TRP A 111 -12.84 1.78 -11.82
C TRP A 111 -12.05 3.09 -11.88
N LYS A 112 -10.93 3.12 -11.14
CA LYS A 112 -9.94 4.19 -11.24
C LYS A 112 -9.12 4.07 -12.53
N ILE A 113 -9.21 5.06 -13.42
CA ILE A 113 -8.51 5.06 -14.73
C ILE A 113 -7.91 6.44 -15.05
N ASP A 114 -6.81 6.49 -15.78
CA ASP A 114 -6.07 7.72 -16.12
C ASP A 114 -6.29 8.23 -17.55
N PHE A 115 -7.27 7.68 -18.27
CA PHE A 115 -7.65 8.12 -19.62
C PHE A 115 -9.16 8.00 -19.86
N GLN A 116 -9.63 8.59 -20.97
CA GLN A 116 -11.03 8.48 -21.39
C GLN A 116 -11.26 7.13 -22.09
N LEU A 117 -11.99 6.25 -21.44
CA LEU A 117 -12.45 4.98 -22.01
C LEU A 117 -13.92 5.10 -22.42
N LYS A 118 -14.24 4.62 -23.63
CA LYS A 118 -15.60 4.62 -24.20
C LYS A 118 -16.21 3.22 -24.13
N ASP A 119 -17.51 3.13 -24.40
CA ASP A 119 -18.24 1.87 -24.58
C ASP A 119 -18.12 0.93 -23.36
N CYS A 120 -18.23 1.49 -22.16
CA CYS A 120 -18.22 0.72 -20.91
C CYS A 120 -19.61 0.16 -20.59
N PRO A 121 -19.68 -1.00 -19.90
CA PRO A 121 -20.94 -1.52 -19.38
C PRO A 121 -21.63 -0.53 -18.43
N GLU A 122 -22.96 -0.58 -18.37
CA GLU A 122 -23.78 0.37 -17.57
C GLU A 122 -23.46 0.33 -16.07
N ASN A 123 -22.99 -0.81 -15.55
CA ASN A 123 -22.62 -0.97 -14.14
C ASN A 123 -21.20 -0.49 -13.80
N VAL A 124 -20.46 0.09 -14.76
CA VAL A 124 -19.07 0.53 -14.59
C VAL A 124 -18.98 2.05 -14.55
N TYR A 125 -18.48 2.59 -13.44
CA TYR A 125 -18.24 4.00 -13.24
C TYR A 125 -16.74 4.29 -13.28
N LEU A 126 -16.33 5.12 -14.24
CA LEU A 126 -14.94 5.51 -14.43
C LEU A 126 -14.66 6.82 -13.70
N GLN A 127 -13.55 6.90 -12.98
CA GLN A 127 -13.12 8.14 -12.33
C GLN A 127 -11.60 8.21 -12.20
N GLN A 128 -11.02 9.39 -12.41
CA GLN A 128 -9.56 9.55 -12.36
C GLN A 128 -9.02 9.70 -10.93
N PHE A 129 -9.75 10.43 -10.10
CA PHE A 129 -9.39 10.70 -8.71
C PHE A 129 -10.50 10.21 -7.79
N LEU A 130 -10.15 9.30 -6.89
CA LEU A 130 -11.10 8.65 -5.99
C LEU A 130 -10.60 8.69 -4.54
N PRO A 131 -11.48 8.97 -3.57
CA PRO A 131 -11.16 8.89 -2.14
C PRO A 131 -11.11 7.42 -1.71
N GLN A 132 -9.97 6.76 -1.99
CA GLN A 132 -9.81 5.31 -1.82
C GLN A 132 -10.12 4.85 -0.39
N ASN A 133 -9.63 5.57 0.63
CA ASN A 133 -9.89 5.22 2.02
C ASN A 133 -11.39 5.23 2.36
N GLU A 134 -12.12 6.23 1.87
CA GLU A 134 -13.57 6.39 2.06
C GLU A 134 -14.35 5.29 1.31
N ILE A 135 -13.93 4.96 0.09
CA ILE A 135 -14.47 3.84 -0.70
C ILE A 135 -14.28 2.52 0.04
N LEU A 136 -13.06 2.22 0.49
CA LEU A 136 -12.77 0.98 1.21
C LEU A 136 -13.48 0.90 2.56
N ALA A 137 -13.67 2.04 3.24
CA ALA A 137 -14.43 2.10 4.48
C ALA A 137 -15.95 1.91 4.30
N HIS A 138 -16.49 2.10 3.10
CA HIS A 138 -17.92 2.12 2.88
C HIS A 138 -18.54 0.70 3.01
N PRO A 139 -19.65 0.52 3.75
CA PRO A 139 -20.20 -0.82 4.03
C PRO A 139 -20.68 -1.59 2.80
N LYS A 140 -21.03 -0.90 1.70
CA LYS A 140 -21.40 -1.54 0.44
C LYS A 140 -20.19 -1.99 -0.39
N THR A 141 -18.97 -1.62 -0.03
CA THR A 141 -17.75 -2.10 -0.71
C THR A 141 -17.50 -3.56 -0.34
N ARG A 142 -17.49 -4.43 -1.34
CA ARG A 142 -17.45 -5.88 -1.19
C ARG A 142 -16.09 -6.48 -1.49
N ALA A 143 -15.36 -5.90 -2.44
CA ALA A 143 -14.03 -6.35 -2.82
C ALA A 143 -13.20 -5.20 -3.40
N PHE A 144 -11.89 -5.36 -3.32
CA PHE A 144 -10.92 -4.43 -3.90
C PHE A 144 -10.03 -5.17 -4.90
N ILE A 145 -10.18 -4.85 -6.18
CA ILE A 145 -9.26 -5.29 -7.21
C ILE A 145 -8.05 -4.35 -7.20
N SER A 146 -6.85 -4.89 -6.94
CA SER A 146 -5.67 -4.10 -6.61
C SER A 146 -4.39 -4.64 -7.24
N HIS A 147 -3.47 -3.74 -7.57
CA HIS A 147 -2.08 -4.11 -7.87
C HIS A 147 -1.24 -4.57 -6.65
N CYS A 148 -1.85 -4.73 -5.46
CA CYS A 148 -1.18 -5.11 -4.22
C CYS A 148 -0.11 -4.11 -3.73
N GLY A 149 -0.28 -2.80 -4.01
CA GLY A 149 0.60 -1.77 -3.46
C GLY A 149 0.46 -1.62 -1.93
N GLY A 150 1.59 -1.46 -1.23
CA GLY A 150 1.64 -1.52 0.24
C GLY A 150 0.66 -0.64 1.00
N LEU A 151 0.47 0.62 0.58
CA LEU A 151 -0.49 1.53 1.24
C LEU A 151 -1.94 1.07 1.05
N SER A 152 -2.30 0.73 -0.18
CA SER A 152 -3.65 0.26 -0.53
C SER A 152 -3.96 -1.09 0.11
N THR A 153 -2.99 -2.00 0.20
CA THR A 153 -3.15 -3.27 0.91
C THR A 153 -3.45 -3.02 2.39
N MET A 154 -2.71 -2.14 3.07
CA MET A 154 -2.99 -1.82 4.48
C MET A 154 -4.37 -1.18 4.67
N GLU A 155 -4.84 -0.32 3.76
CA GLU A 155 -6.20 0.23 3.80
C GLU A 155 -7.26 -0.86 3.66
N SER A 156 -7.09 -1.77 2.70
CA SER A 156 -8.01 -2.90 2.49
C SER A 156 -8.10 -3.80 3.71
N VAL A 157 -6.94 -4.13 4.30
CA VAL A 157 -6.86 -4.95 5.53
C VAL A 157 -7.49 -4.22 6.71
N HIS A 158 -7.23 -2.93 6.87
CA HIS A 158 -7.81 -2.12 7.94
C HIS A 158 -9.33 -2.09 7.90
N HIS A 159 -9.92 -1.92 6.71
CA HIS A 159 -11.36 -1.85 6.52
C HIS A 159 -12.03 -3.24 6.35
N GLY A 160 -11.24 -4.32 6.35
CA GLY A 160 -11.74 -5.68 6.18
C GLY A 160 -12.34 -5.94 4.79
N VAL A 161 -11.81 -5.28 3.76
CA VAL A 161 -12.22 -5.50 2.37
C VAL A 161 -11.28 -6.54 1.75
N PRO A 162 -11.81 -7.65 1.21
CA PRO A 162 -10.99 -8.66 0.57
C PRO A 162 -10.39 -8.17 -0.75
N VAL A 163 -9.17 -8.65 -1.05
CA VAL A 163 -8.39 -8.20 -2.21
C VAL A 163 -8.42 -9.23 -3.34
N ILE A 164 -8.64 -8.76 -4.56
CA ILE A 164 -8.37 -9.52 -5.79
C ILE A 164 -7.11 -8.90 -6.38
N GLY A 165 -5.98 -9.54 -6.12
CA GLY A 165 -4.65 -8.97 -6.36
C GLY A 165 -4.13 -9.29 -7.76
N MET A 166 -3.49 -8.30 -8.38
CA MET A 166 -2.73 -8.43 -9.64
C MET A 166 -1.37 -7.75 -9.47
N PRO A 167 -0.38 -8.42 -8.85
CA PRO A 167 0.93 -7.83 -8.64
C PRO A 167 1.72 -7.72 -9.95
N PHE A 168 2.42 -6.60 -10.15
CA PHE A 168 3.23 -6.31 -11.34
C PHE A 168 4.72 -6.18 -11.04
N ILE A 169 5.08 -5.66 -9.86
CA ILE A 169 6.46 -5.34 -9.54
C ILE A 169 6.83 -5.73 -8.11
N VAL A 170 8.07 -6.20 -7.96
CA VAL A 170 8.86 -6.31 -6.72
C VAL A 170 8.02 -6.55 -5.44
N ASP A 171 7.64 -5.49 -4.74
CA ASP A 171 7.01 -5.56 -3.42
C ASP A 171 5.56 -6.06 -3.47
N GLN A 172 4.90 -5.92 -4.61
CA GLN A 172 3.52 -6.32 -4.82
C GLN A 172 3.36 -7.84 -4.77
N HIS A 173 4.31 -8.61 -5.29
CA HIS A 173 4.26 -10.09 -5.25
C HIS A 173 4.38 -10.61 -3.81
N PHE A 174 5.25 -9.99 -3.01
CA PHE A 174 5.39 -10.33 -1.59
C PHE A 174 4.11 -10.01 -0.81
N LEU A 175 3.53 -8.82 -1.03
CA LEU A 175 2.26 -8.43 -0.41
C LEU A 175 1.10 -9.31 -0.88
N GLY A 176 1.09 -9.71 -2.14
CA GLY A 176 0.12 -10.66 -2.69
C GLY A 176 0.18 -12.01 -1.97
N THR A 177 1.39 -12.54 -1.79
CA THR A 177 1.59 -13.80 -1.03
C THR A 177 1.07 -13.69 0.40
N LEU A 178 1.25 -12.54 1.06
CA LEU A 178 0.73 -12.29 2.41
C LEU A 178 -0.80 -12.21 2.44
N ILE A 179 -1.43 -11.67 1.40
CA ILE A 179 -2.89 -11.62 1.26
C ILE A 179 -3.45 -13.03 1.14
N GLU A 180 -2.88 -13.86 0.27
CA GLU A 180 -3.32 -15.25 0.05
C GLU A 180 -3.14 -16.12 1.30
N LYS A 181 -1.94 -16.09 1.91
CA LYS A 181 -1.65 -16.88 3.11
C LYS A 181 -2.52 -16.53 4.32
N ARG A 182 -3.07 -15.32 4.36
CA ARG A 182 -4.01 -14.90 5.40
C ARG A 182 -5.47 -15.01 5.01
N GLU A 183 -5.75 -15.61 3.85
CA GLU A 183 -7.12 -15.77 3.35
C GLU A 183 -7.86 -14.42 3.24
N LEU A 184 -7.11 -13.34 2.93
CA LEU A 184 -7.64 -11.98 2.78
C LEU A 184 -7.99 -11.65 1.33
N GLY A 185 -7.84 -12.61 0.42
CA GLY A 185 -7.96 -12.37 -1.01
C GLY A 185 -7.45 -13.52 -1.86
N VAL A 186 -7.46 -13.29 -3.17
CA VAL A 186 -6.91 -14.18 -4.19
C VAL A 186 -5.92 -13.41 -5.05
N ILE A 187 -4.83 -14.05 -5.50
CA ILE A 187 -3.86 -13.42 -6.40
C ILE A 187 -4.00 -14.01 -7.80
N LEU A 188 -3.97 -13.12 -8.79
CA LEU A 188 -4.09 -13.43 -10.21
C LEU A 188 -2.82 -12.98 -10.92
N GLU A 189 -2.35 -13.82 -11.84
CA GLU A 189 -1.24 -13.48 -12.72
C GLU A 189 -1.75 -12.65 -13.89
N TYR A 190 -1.28 -11.40 -14.00
CA TYR A 190 -1.80 -10.44 -14.97
C TYR A 190 -1.60 -10.92 -16.41
N GLU A 191 -0.43 -11.48 -16.72
CA GLU A 191 -0.06 -11.91 -18.07
C GLU A 191 -1.01 -12.97 -18.61
N THR A 192 -1.29 -14.00 -17.81
CA THR A 192 -2.14 -15.14 -18.21
C THR A 192 -3.63 -14.92 -17.96
N LEU A 193 -4.02 -13.74 -17.44
CA LEU A 193 -5.40 -13.47 -17.06
C LEU A 193 -6.34 -13.43 -18.27
N THR A 194 -7.44 -14.18 -18.18
CA THR A 194 -8.56 -14.20 -19.14
C THR A 194 -9.84 -13.71 -18.47
N ALA A 195 -10.86 -13.35 -19.27
CA ALA A 195 -12.14 -12.86 -18.76
C ALA A 195 -12.83 -13.87 -17.84
N ASP A 196 -12.81 -15.16 -18.20
CA ASP A 196 -13.44 -16.22 -17.40
C ASP A 196 -12.73 -16.42 -16.06
N VAL A 197 -11.40 -16.52 -16.07
CA VAL A 197 -10.61 -16.66 -14.83
C VAL A 197 -10.83 -15.45 -13.93
N PHE A 198 -10.87 -14.25 -14.50
CA PHE A 198 -11.09 -13.03 -13.74
C PHE A 198 -12.51 -12.98 -13.14
N TYR A 199 -13.52 -13.30 -13.94
CA TYR A 199 -14.90 -13.39 -13.52
C TYR A 199 -15.08 -14.39 -12.36
N GLU A 200 -14.54 -15.60 -12.50
CA GLU A 200 -14.62 -16.65 -11.48
C GLU A 200 -13.95 -16.21 -10.17
N ALA A 201 -12.78 -15.57 -10.26
CA ALA A 201 -12.08 -15.05 -9.09
C ALA A 201 -12.89 -13.97 -8.36
N ILE A 202 -13.48 -13.03 -9.10
CA ILE A 202 -14.36 -11.99 -8.54
C ILE A 202 -15.58 -12.65 -7.88
N GLN A 203 -16.26 -13.58 -8.56
CA GLN A 203 -17.41 -14.29 -8.03
C GLN A 203 -17.06 -15.08 -6.77
N LYS A 204 -15.90 -15.75 -6.73
CA LYS A 204 -15.42 -16.46 -5.54
C LYS A 204 -15.28 -15.52 -4.36
N VAL A 205 -14.68 -14.33 -4.56
CA VAL A 205 -14.51 -13.34 -3.48
C VAL A 205 -15.86 -12.74 -3.05
N LEU A 206 -16.77 -12.48 -4.00
CA LEU A 206 -18.09 -11.92 -3.69
C LEU A 206 -19.00 -12.92 -2.97
N ASN A 207 -18.95 -14.19 -3.34
CA ASN A 207 -19.80 -15.26 -2.78
C ASN A 207 -19.23 -15.87 -1.50
N ASN A 208 -17.91 -15.83 -1.32
CA ASN A 208 -17.31 -16.24 -0.06
C ASN A 208 -17.65 -15.24 1.03
N GLU A 209 -18.04 -15.77 2.18
CA GLU A 209 -18.17 -15.01 3.41
C GLU A 209 -16.80 -14.69 4.03
N MET A 210 -15.82 -14.23 3.23
CA MET A 210 -14.59 -13.62 3.78
C MET A 210 -14.92 -12.37 4.63
N ARG A 211 -16.16 -11.87 4.53
CA ARG A 211 -16.73 -10.82 5.40
C ARG A 211 -17.24 -11.30 6.76
N LYS A 212 -17.33 -12.61 7.05
CA LYS A 212 -18.03 -13.13 8.26
C LYS A 212 -17.43 -12.65 9.58
N GLU A 213 -16.21 -12.13 9.56
CA GLU A 213 -15.65 -11.36 10.65
C GLU A 213 -15.50 -9.89 10.26
N LYS A 214 -16.63 -9.17 10.14
CA LYS A 214 -16.63 -7.77 10.57
C LYS A 214 -16.20 -7.78 12.04
N ARG A 215 -14.90 -7.70 12.29
CA ARG A 215 -14.23 -7.68 13.59
C ARG A 215 -14.81 -6.51 14.40
N GLN A 216 -15.94 -6.75 15.05
CA GLN A 216 -16.40 -5.99 16.19
C GLN A 216 -15.38 -6.24 17.31
N GLY A 217 -14.33 -5.44 17.31
CA GLY A 217 -13.24 -5.58 18.27
C GLY A 217 -11.94 -5.18 17.60
N GLY A 218 -11.49 -3.96 17.89
CA GLY A 218 -10.17 -3.51 17.50
C GLY A 218 -9.09 -4.53 17.87
N THR A 219 -8.03 -4.56 17.08
CA THR A 219 -6.71 -5.04 17.49
C THR A 219 -6.72 -6.33 18.31
N GLN A 220 -7.27 -7.42 17.78
CA GLN A 220 -6.87 -8.74 18.25
C GLN A 220 -5.71 -9.24 17.41
N THR A 221 -4.55 -9.30 18.05
CA THR A 221 -3.32 -9.96 17.65
C THR A 221 -3.63 -11.29 16.95
N MET A 222 -3.36 -11.37 15.64
CA MET A 222 -3.39 -12.65 14.94
C MET A 222 -2.21 -13.48 15.46
N ALA A 223 -2.49 -14.65 16.04
CA ALA A 223 -1.47 -15.59 16.49
C ALA A 223 -0.70 -16.13 15.27
N PRO A 224 0.63 -16.32 15.37
CA PRO A 224 1.42 -16.84 14.26
C PRO A 224 1.39 -18.37 14.29
N ASP A 225 0.51 -19.00 13.51
CA ASP A 225 0.57 -20.45 13.26
C ASP A 225 0.98 -20.72 11.81
N SER A 226 2.29 -20.97 11.64
CA SER A 226 2.86 -22.10 10.90
C SER A 226 4.35 -21.83 10.62
N GLU A 227 5.20 -22.65 11.22
CA GLU A 227 6.63 -22.72 10.91
C GLU A 227 6.80 -23.20 9.47
N TYR A 228 7.37 -22.36 8.61
CA TYR A 228 7.99 -22.80 7.36
C TYR A 228 9.34 -22.11 7.20
N GLU A 229 10.37 -22.94 7.18
CA GLU A 229 11.78 -22.59 7.06
C GLU A 229 12.07 -22.03 5.66
N TRP A 230 12.28 -20.72 5.58
CA TRP A 230 13.08 -20.12 4.51
C TRP A 230 14.45 -19.80 5.09
N SER A 231 15.52 -20.10 4.34
CA SER A 231 16.89 -19.80 4.78
C SER A 231 17.01 -18.33 5.18
N LEU A 232 17.45 -18.07 6.41
CA LEU A 232 17.60 -16.74 7.02
C LEU A 232 18.35 -15.73 6.13
N ASP A 233 19.18 -16.22 5.20
CA ASP A 233 19.99 -15.40 4.31
C ASP A 233 19.18 -14.64 3.23
N THR A 234 18.09 -15.21 2.71
CA THR A 234 17.26 -14.55 1.66
C THR A 234 16.30 -13.52 2.25
N THR A 235 15.78 -13.75 3.45
CA THR A 235 14.92 -12.79 4.15
C THR A 235 15.70 -11.60 4.67
N ALA A 236 16.93 -11.81 5.18
CA ALA A 236 17.78 -10.71 5.65
C ALA A 236 18.23 -9.79 4.51
N LEU A 237 18.67 -10.35 3.36
CA LEU A 237 19.12 -9.56 2.22
C LEU A 237 17.97 -8.80 1.54
N LEU A 238 16.82 -9.45 1.33
CA LEU A 238 15.64 -8.76 0.80
C LEU A 238 15.10 -7.73 1.79
N SER A 239 15.12 -7.98 3.11
CA SER A 239 14.65 -6.99 4.10
C SER A 239 15.57 -5.77 4.20
N LEU A 240 16.89 -5.92 4.11
CA LEU A 240 17.84 -4.80 4.09
C LEU A 240 17.75 -4.01 2.77
N ASP A 241 17.67 -4.68 1.62
CA ASP A 241 17.48 -3.99 0.34
C ASP A 241 16.09 -3.35 0.25
N TYR A 242 15.04 -3.97 0.81
CA TYR A 242 13.68 -3.42 0.89
C TYR A 242 13.58 -2.22 1.84
N ILE A 243 14.24 -2.29 2.98
CA ILE A 243 14.37 -1.19 3.94
C ILE A 243 15.17 -0.05 3.27
N CYS A 244 16.29 -0.32 2.60
CA CYS A 244 17.07 0.69 1.88
C CYS A 244 16.32 1.31 0.68
N LEU A 245 15.53 0.54 -0.07
CA LEU A 245 14.73 1.04 -1.20
C LEU A 245 13.53 1.88 -0.75
N LYS A 246 12.95 1.65 0.44
CA LYS A 246 11.83 2.46 0.97
C LYS A 246 12.19 3.52 2.01
N ILE A 247 13.35 3.44 2.66
CA ILE A 247 13.85 4.50 3.57
C ILE A 247 13.86 5.85 2.85
N LEU A 248 14.05 5.89 1.53
CA LEU A 248 14.12 7.16 0.80
C LEU A 248 12.77 7.76 0.40
N ASN A 249 11.66 7.02 0.48
CA ASN A 249 10.34 7.55 0.10
C ASN A 249 9.40 7.88 1.27
N TYR A 250 9.68 7.42 2.51
CA TYR A 250 8.79 7.67 3.66
C TYR A 250 9.50 7.86 5.03
N THR A 251 10.78 8.23 5.08
CA THR A 251 11.44 8.47 6.37
C THR A 251 11.23 9.90 6.87
N VAL A 252 10.55 10.05 8.01
CA VAL A 252 10.66 11.25 8.86
C VAL A 252 11.79 11.00 9.86
N VAL A 253 12.95 11.60 9.61
CA VAL A 253 14.06 11.58 10.58
C VAL A 253 13.77 12.63 11.66
N VAL A 254 13.43 12.19 12.87
CA VAL A 254 13.30 13.10 14.02
C VAL A 254 14.68 13.32 14.65
N ARG A 255 15.31 14.47 14.36
CA ARG A 255 16.52 14.91 15.08
C ARG A 255 16.14 15.44 16.47
N ARG A 256 16.94 15.10 17.50
CA ARG A 256 16.85 15.74 18.83
C ARG A 256 17.10 17.25 18.71
N ARG A 257 16.18 18.07 19.23
CA ARG A 257 16.25 19.55 19.20
C ARG A 257 17.22 20.20 20.20
N ASN A 258 17.87 19.45 21.08
CA ASN A 258 18.68 20.03 22.16
C ASN A 258 20.11 19.46 22.16
N ALA A 259 21.02 20.16 21.47
CA ALA A 259 22.44 20.12 21.75
C ALA A 259 22.84 21.50 22.32
N PRO A 260 23.63 21.59 23.40
CA PRO A 260 23.97 22.87 24.04
C PRO A 260 24.94 23.71 23.16
N PRO A 261 24.93 25.05 23.30
CA PRO A 261 25.73 25.92 22.45
C PRO A 261 27.22 25.76 22.73
N LEU A 262 28.00 25.49 21.69
CA LEU A 262 29.46 25.53 21.71
C LEU A 262 29.95 26.95 22.04
N HIS A 263 30.72 27.08 23.13
CA HIS A 263 31.36 28.32 23.54
C HIS A 263 32.21 28.93 22.39
N ARG A 264 31.82 30.11 21.91
CA ARG A 264 32.73 31.16 21.40
C ARG A 264 33.39 31.81 22.64
N THR A 265 34.67 32.17 22.73
CA THR A 265 35.59 32.77 21.74
C THR A 265 36.99 32.79 22.38
N ARG A 266 38.05 32.42 21.65
CA ARG A 266 39.40 32.93 21.96
C ARG A 266 39.44 34.40 21.51
N ARG A 267 39.64 35.33 22.44
CA ARG A 267 40.17 36.66 22.12
C ARG A 267 41.70 36.58 22.18
N LEU A 268 42.33 36.88 21.05
CA LEU A 268 43.71 37.35 20.98
C LEU A 268 43.63 38.88 20.84
N GLU A 269 44.26 39.60 21.77
CA GLU A 269 44.85 40.94 21.59
C GLU A 269 45.83 41.15 22.76
N VAL A 270 47.13 40.92 22.52
CA VAL A 270 48.25 41.88 22.28
C VAL A 270 48.78 42.54 23.57
N ALA A 271 50.11 42.49 23.69
CA ALA A 271 50.95 42.97 24.77
C ALA A 271 51.04 44.51 24.89
N SER A 272 51.49 44.92 26.09
CA SER A 272 51.86 46.26 26.63
C SER A 272 50.73 47.27 26.84
#